data_AF-A0A958UWF6-F1
#
_entry.id   AF-A0A958UWF6-F1
#
_cell.length_a   1.000
_cell.length_b   1.000
_cell.length_c   1.000
_cell.angle_alpha   90.00
_cell.angle_beta   90.00
_cell.angle_gamma   90.00
#
_symmetry.space_group_name_H-M   'P 1'
#
loop_
_entity.id
_entity.type
_entity.pdbx_description
1 polymer ?
#
loop_
_entity_poly.entity_id
_entity_poly.type
_entity_poly.pdbx_seq_one_letter_code
_entity_poly.pdbx_strand_id
1 'polypeptide(L)' 'MRHLLLLIFFLCLSNIGRAQQHKLDSLENILTRHKTEDTVKLKLLDDLANGYIKIDPQKALEYAD' A
#
# COMPACT_ATOMS: atom_id res chain seq x y z
N MET A 1 29.78 -9.51 -18.66
CA MET A 1 28.79 -10.38 -17.99
C MET A 1 28.52 -10.01 -16.53
N ARG A 2 29.53 -9.90 -15.64
CA ARG A 2 29.31 -9.53 -14.22
C ARG A 2 28.55 -8.22 -14.00
N HIS A 3 28.92 -7.15 -14.72
CA HIS A 3 28.27 -5.85 -14.61
C HIS A 3 26.84 -5.83 -15.17
N LEU A 4 26.54 -6.70 -16.14
CA LEU A 4 25.20 -6.85 -16.72
C LEU A 4 24.23 -7.47 -15.70
N LEU A 5 24.68 -8.47 -14.94
CA LEU A 5 23.89 -9.10 -13.88
C LEU A 5 23.56 -8.11 -12.75
N LEU A 6 24.52 -7.27 -12.36
CA LEU A 6 24.28 -6.21 -11.37
C LEU A 6 23.26 -5.18 -11.86
N LEU A 7 23.32 -4.80 -13.13
CA LEU A 7 22.35 -3.89 -13.73
C LEU A 7 20.92 -4.47 -13.70
N ILE A 8 20.77 -5.75 -14.07
CA ILE A 8 19.48 -6.45 -14.03
C ILE A 8 18.96 -6.52 -12.58
N PHE A 9 19.82 -6.80 -11.61
CA PHE A 9 19.45 -6.83 -10.20
C PHE A 9 18.91 -5.48 -9.71
N PHE A 10 19.57 -4.37 -10.06
CA PHE A 10 19.10 -3.02 -9.71
C PHE A 10 17.76 -2.67 -10.38
N LEU A 11 17.54 -3.11 -11.62
CA LEU A 11 16.27 -2.93 -12.34
C LEU A 11 15.11 -3.69 -11.69
N CYS A 12 15.36 -4.81 -11.01
CA CYS A 12 14.32 -5.56 -10.31
C CYS A 12 13.82 -4.85 -9.05
N LEU A 13 14.69 -4.13 -8.33
CA LEU A 13 14.36 -3.47 -7.05
C LEU A 13 13.29 -2.37 -7.18
N SER A 14 13.21 -1.70 -8.32
CA SER A 14 12.25 -0.61 -8.56
C SER A 14 10.79 -1.09 -8.62
N ASN A 15 10.54 -2.39 -8.83
CA ASN A 15 9.19 -2.95 -8.85
C ASN A 15 8.56 -3.09 -7.46
N ILE A 16 9.36 -3.11 -6.39
CA ILE A 16 8.89 -3.31 -5.02
C ILE A 16 8.00 -2.13 -4.58
N GLY A 17 8.41 -0.90 -4.89
CA GLY A 17 7.63 0.30 -4.55
C GLY A 17 6.27 0.34 -5.27
N ARG A 18 6.22 -0.08 -6.54
CA ARG A 18 4.97 -0.12 -7.32
C ARG A 18 3.98 -1.16 -6.79
N ALA A 19 4.48 -2.28 -6.29
CA ALA A 19 3.64 -3.32 -5.69
C ALA A 19 2.98 -2.86 -4.37
N GLN A 20 3.71 -2.07 -3.57
CA GLN A 20 3.15 -1.50 -2.33
C GLN A 20 2.02 -0.52 -2.62
N GLN A 21 2.22 0.40 -3.57
CA GLN A 21 1.17 1.35 -3.98
C GLN A 21 -0.09 0.64 -4.48
N HIS A 22 0.06 -0.36 -5.36
CA HIS A 22 -1.06 -1.11 -5.91
C HIS A 22 -1.91 -1.80 -4.82
N LYS A 23 -1.28 -2.28 -3.74
CA LYS A 23 -2.01 -2.85 -2.61
C LYS A 23 -2.88 -1.80 -1.92
N LEU A 24 -2.37 -0.58 -1.71
CA LEU A 24 -3.12 0.50 -1.08
C LEU A 24 -4.28 0.95 -1.96
N ASP A 25 -4.04 1.16 -3.25
CA ASP A 25 -5.08 1.53 -4.21
C ASP A 25 -6.22 0.48 -4.25
N SER A 26 -5.85 -0.80 -4.16
CA SER A 26 -6.83 -1.90 -4.07
C SER A 26 -7.63 -1.84 -2.76
N LEU A 27 -6.99 -1.56 -1.62
CA LEU A 27 -7.68 -1.46 -0.33
C LEU A 27 -8.64 -0.27 -0.29
N GLU A 28 -8.25 0.89 -0.83
CA GLU A 28 -9.13 2.07 -0.95
C GLU A 28 -10.37 1.78 -1.78
N ASN A 29 -10.20 1.07 -2.90
CA ASN A 29 -11.32 0.70 -3.76
C ASN A 29 -12.30 -0.26 -3.06
N ILE A 30 -11.77 -1.20 -2.27
CA ILE A 30 -12.60 -2.11 -1.46
C ILE A 30 -13.35 -1.31 -0.39
N LEU A 31 -12.66 -0.44 0.36
CA LEU A 31 -13.28 0.41 1.39
C LEU A 31 -14.41 1.27 0.81
N THR A 32 -14.19 1.88 -0.36
CA THR A 32 -15.20 2.72 -1.04
C THR A 32 -16.48 1.95 -1.39
N ARG A 33 -16.34 0.65 -1.71
CA ARG A 33 -17.45 -0.24 -2.05
C ARG A 33 -18.12 -0.88 -0.83
N HIS A 34 -17.41 -0.96 0.30
CA HIS A 34 -17.90 -1.54 1.54
C HIS A 34 -18.84 -0.57 2.26
N LYS A 35 -20.14 -0.88 2.28
CA LYS A 35 -21.18 0.02 2.82
C LYS A 35 -21.58 -0.28 4.27
N THR A 36 -21.15 -1.42 4.80
CA THR A 36 -21.53 -1.86 6.15
C THR A 36 -20.52 -1.38 7.18
N GLU A 37 -21.02 -0.86 8.30
CA GLU A 37 -20.21 -0.56 9.48
C GLU A 37 -20.00 -1.84 10.29
N ASP A 38 -18.94 -2.56 9.96
CA ASP A 38 -18.60 -3.83 10.59
C ASP A 38 -17.10 -3.94 10.86
N THR A 39 -16.70 -5.06 11.46
CA THR A 39 -15.30 -5.35 11.76
C THR A 39 -14.43 -5.48 10.50
N VAL A 40 -15.03 -5.74 9.34
CA VAL A 40 -14.30 -5.78 8.07
C VAL A 40 -13.91 -4.37 7.65
N LYS A 41 -14.82 -3.39 7.81
CA LYS A 41 -14.51 -1.98 7.57
C LYS A 41 -13.39 -1.48 8.48
N LEU A 42 -13.47 -1.78 9.78
CA LEU A 42 -12.43 -1.39 10.74
C LEU A 42 -11.07 -1.96 10.35
N LYS A 43 -11.04 -3.23 9.93
CA LYS A 43 -9.80 -3.87 9.45
C LYS A 43 -9.25 -3.20 8.19
N LEU A 44 -10.11 -2.82 7.24
CA LEU A 44 -9.68 -2.12 6.02
C LEU A 44 -9.07 -0.75 6.34
N LEU A 45 -9.66 -0.01 7.27
CA LEU A 45 -9.14 1.27 7.76
C LEU A 45 -7.77 1.09 8.44
N ASP A 46 -7.64 0.10 9.32
CA ASP A 46 -6.38 -0.20 10.01
C ASP A 46 -5.28 -0.65 9.02
N ASP A 47 -5.62 -1.49 8.04
CA ASP A 47 -4.69 -1.91 6.98
C ASP A 47 -4.23 -0.71 6.11
N LEU A 48 -5.12 0.26 5.85
CA LEU A 48 -4.79 1.50 5.13
C LEU A 48 -3.93 2.46 5.95
N ALA A 49 -4.28 2.70 7.22
CA ALA A 49 -3.51 3.54 8.13
C ALA A 49 -2.07 3.00 8.29
N ASN A 50 -1.92 1.71 8.56
CA ASN A 50 -0.61 1.05 8.65
C ASN A 50 0.15 1.08 7.32
N GLY A 51 -0.57 0.99 6.20
CA GLY A 51 -0.01 1.08 4.86
C GLY A 51 0.58 2.46 4.55
N TYR A 52 -0.13 3.52 4.93
CA TYR A 52 0.27 4.89 4.68
C TYR A 52 1.27 5.46 5.68
N ILE A 53 1.41 4.90 6.89
CA ILE A 53 2.21 5.51 7.97
C ILE A 53 3.69 5.80 7.61
N LYS A 54 4.28 5.04 6.69
CA LYS A 54 5.67 5.24 6.20
C LYS A 54 5.76 5.97 4.85
N ILE A 55 4.63 6.17 4.18
CA ILE A 55 4.54 6.72 2.82
C ILE A 55 3.99 8.15 2.88
N ASP A 56 2.86 8.32 3.56
CA ASP A 56 2.15 9.59 3.78
C ASP A 56 1.48 9.57 5.17
N PRO A 57 2.17 10.07 6.20
CA PRO A 57 1.64 10.08 7.57
C PRO A 57 0.36 10.88 7.74
N GLN A 58 0.14 11.91 6.91
CA GLN A 58 -1.07 12.71 6.97
C GLN A 58 -2.27 11.90 6.48
N LYS A 59 -2.10 11.22 5.34
CA LYS A 59 -3.11 10.29 4.82
C LYS A 59 -3.35 9.09 5.76
N ALA A 60 -2.33 8.64 6.50
CA ALA A 60 -2.49 7.61 7.51
C ALA A 60 -3.44 8.03 8.64
N LEU A 61 -3.40 9.31 9.06
CA LEU A 61 -4.30 9.86 10.06
C LEU A 61 -5.75 9.90 9.58
N GLU A 62 -5.98 10.20 8.30
CA GLU A 62 -7.34 10.20 7.71
C GLU A 62 -8.05 8.84 7.82
N TYR A 63 -7.29 7.74 7.88
CA TYR A 63 -7.83 6.39 8.06
C TYR A 63 -7.79 5.88 9.51
N ALA A 64 -7.13 6.62 10.41
CA ALA A 64 -7.00 6.25 11.82
C ALA A 64 -8.07 6.90 12.73
N ASP A 65 -8.79 7.90 12.21
CA ASP A 65 -9.94 8.56 12.84
C ASP A 65 -11.23 7.71 12.75
#